data_AF-A0A7C4QHV4-F1
#
_entry.id   AF-A0A7C4QHV4-F1
#
_cell.length_a   1.000
_cell.length_b   1.000
_cell.length_c   1.000
_cell.angle_alpha   90.00
_cell.angle_beta   90.00
_cell.angle_gamma   90.00
#
_symmetry.space_group_name_H-M   'P 1'
#
loop_
_entity.id
_entity.type
_entity.pdbx_description
1 polymer ?
#
loop_
_entity_poly.entity_id
_entity_poly.type
_entity_poly.pdbx_seq_one_letter_code
_entity_poly.pdbx_strand_id
1 'polypeptide(L)'
;MSRGAVLKVLTFVILSYMIALALDIAVLWSGLPVFLWGFARMWCVTLSVFICLVLYRESVSGSFRKFLRLSRRAVVLYLLAPLMAYGVLGLYVVLALPMGLFDFSAYVEIIADSLRKLFTSMSEEQVIRIATISAYTQVVFAYLAAVTINAFFALGEEIGWRGYLYDLLGYNPSLRNTVIVGVLWGLWHAPSTILLGLRLRNSDTLKMLRFMRTHSYT
;
A
#
# COMPACT_ATOMS: atom_id res chain seq x y z
N MET A 1 -23.10 15.98 -13.49
CA MET A 1 -22.37 16.72 -12.43
C MET A 1 -22.54 18.21 -12.70
N SER A 2 -22.80 18.99 -11.66
CA SER A 2 -22.82 20.46 -11.78
C SER A 2 -21.40 21.01 -11.98
N ARG A 3 -21.27 22.23 -12.52
CA ARG A 3 -19.97 22.92 -12.64
C ARG A 3 -19.24 23.01 -11.28
N GLY A 4 -19.98 23.25 -10.20
CA GLY A 4 -19.41 23.29 -8.84
C GLY A 4 -18.85 21.94 -8.38
N ALA A 5 -19.51 20.82 -8.70
CA ALA A 5 -19.00 19.50 -8.36
C ALA A 5 -17.70 19.17 -9.12
N VAL A 6 -17.62 19.54 -10.40
CA VAL A 6 -16.40 19.36 -11.20
C VAL A 6 -15.23 20.13 -10.60
N LEU A 7 -15.45 21.39 -10.18
CA LEU A 7 -14.42 22.20 -9.56
C LEU A 7 -13.89 21.57 -8.26
N LYS A 8 -14.77 21.06 -7.40
CA LYS A 8 -14.38 20.36 -6.16
C LYS A 8 -13.54 19.12 -6.43
N VAL A 9 -13.93 18.33 -7.43
CA VAL A 9 -13.16 17.14 -7.86
C VAL A 9 -11.75 17.55 -8.30
N LEU A 10 -11.64 18.57 -9.17
CA LEU A 10 -10.35 19.05 -9.65
C LEU A 10 -9.47 19.56 -8.51
N THR A 11 -10.02 20.38 -7.62
CA THR A 11 -9.28 20.91 -6.46
C THR A 11 -8.78 19.79 -5.55
N PHE A 12 -9.63 18.80 -5.25
CA PHE A 12 -9.23 17.65 -4.44
C PHE A 12 -8.12 16.83 -5.09
N VAL A 13 -8.23 16.53 -6.39
CA VAL A 13 -7.23 15.76 -7.13
C VAL A 13 -5.90 16.52 -7.15
N ILE A 14 -5.92 17.80 -7.49
CA ILE A 14 -4.71 18.63 -7.54
C ILE A 14 -4.03 18.68 -6.17
N LEU A 15 -4.78 18.95 -5.09
CA LEU A 15 -4.22 18.98 -3.74
C LEU A 15 -3.60 17.62 -3.36
N SER A 16 -4.31 16.52 -3.62
CA SER A 16 -3.85 15.17 -3.28
C SER A 16 -2.56 14.80 -4.00
N TYR A 17 -2.42 15.20 -5.27
CA TYR A 17 -1.23 14.95 -6.07
C TYR A 17 -0.07 15.86 -5.67
N MET A 18 -0.33 17.15 -5.47
CA MET A 18 0.72 18.13 -5.15
C MET A 18 1.33 17.88 -3.76
N ILE A 19 0.51 17.57 -2.76
CA ILE A 19 1.02 17.26 -1.41
C ILE A 19 1.80 15.94 -1.44
N ALA A 20 1.29 14.91 -2.14
CA ALA A 20 2.00 13.65 -2.27
C ALA A 20 3.36 13.80 -3.00
N LEU A 21 3.41 14.59 -4.06
CA LEU A 21 4.64 14.87 -4.79
C LEU A 21 5.65 15.64 -3.92
N ALA A 22 5.18 16.63 -3.14
CA ALA A 22 6.03 17.34 -2.20
C ALA A 22 6.62 16.40 -1.13
N LEU A 23 5.80 15.47 -0.61
CA LEU A 23 6.27 14.44 0.32
C LEU A 23 7.30 13.50 -0.31
N ASP A 24 7.07 13.05 -1.55
CA ASP A 24 8.03 12.19 -2.26
C ASP A 24 9.39 12.86 -2.43
N ILE A 25 9.37 14.10 -2.89
CA ILE A 25 10.58 14.89 -3.07
C ILE A 25 11.26 15.04 -1.71
N ALA A 26 10.55 15.46 -0.66
CA ALA A 26 11.11 15.63 0.68
C ALA A 26 11.77 14.35 1.22
N VAL A 27 11.20 13.17 0.95
CA VAL A 27 11.77 11.89 1.38
C VAL A 27 13.04 11.52 0.64
N LEU A 28 13.19 11.92 -0.64
CA LEU A 28 14.45 11.75 -1.36
C LEU A 28 15.60 12.54 -0.73
N TRP A 29 15.32 13.71 -0.15
CA TRP A 29 16.34 14.56 0.49
C TRP A 29 16.61 14.20 1.95
N SER A 30 15.58 13.79 2.70
CA SER A 30 15.66 13.58 4.16
C SER A 30 16.08 12.17 4.57
N GLY A 31 15.96 11.18 3.67
CA GLY A 31 16.25 9.78 4.01
C GLY A 31 15.25 9.15 4.99
N LEU A 32 14.04 9.72 5.12
CA LEU A 32 12.99 9.23 6.00
C LEU A 32 12.72 7.72 5.82
N PRO A 33 12.44 6.98 6.92
CA PRO A 33 12.05 5.58 6.84
C PRO A 33 10.84 5.38 5.93
N VAL A 34 10.90 4.36 5.07
CA VAL A 34 9.87 4.07 4.05
C VAL A 34 8.48 3.91 4.67
N PHE A 35 8.38 3.34 5.86
CA PHE A 35 7.10 3.20 6.57
C PHE A 35 6.47 4.55 6.96
N LEU A 36 7.28 5.50 7.45
CA LEU A 36 6.80 6.84 7.81
C LEU A 36 6.41 7.64 6.56
N TRP A 37 7.17 7.49 5.48
CA TRP A 37 6.81 8.04 4.18
C TRP A 37 5.47 7.49 3.69
N GLY A 38 5.30 6.16 3.72
CA GLY A 38 4.06 5.51 3.31
C GLY A 38 2.87 6.01 4.13
N PHE A 39 3.02 6.10 5.45
CA PHE A 39 2.02 6.66 6.34
C PHE A 39 1.64 8.09 5.94
N ALA A 40 2.63 8.99 5.84
CA ALA A 40 2.40 10.40 5.52
C ALA A 40 1.74 10.56 4.15
N ARG A 41 2.18 9.78 3.17
CA ARG A 41 1.62 9.77 1.81
C ARG A 41 0.15 9.36 1.81
N MET A 42 -0.22 8.31 2.54
CA MET A 42 -1.63 7.88 2.62
C MET A 42 -2.51 8.93 3.29
N TRP A 43 -2.04 9.53 4.38
CA TRP A 43 -2.80 10.53 5.13
C TRP A 43 -2.85 11.91 4.47
N CYS A 44 -1.98 12.19 3.50
CA CYS A 44 -2.05 13.45 2.75
C CYS A 44 -3.34 13.57 1.90
N VAL A 45 -3.92 12.43 1.52
CA VAL A 45 -5.21 12.40 0.81
C VAL A 45 -6.33 12.87 1.74
N THR A 46 -6.39 12.37 2.98
CA THR A 46 -7.30 12.90 4.02
C THR A 46 -7.05 14.38 4.30
N LEU A 47 -5.79 14.82 4.36
CA LEU A 47 -5.46 16.24 4.51
C LEU A 47 -6.04 17.08 3.35
N SER A 48 -5.98 16.57 2.12
CA SER A 48 -6.56 17.23 0.94
C SER A 48 -8.08 17.34 1.04
N VAL A 49 -8.76 16.32 1.59
CA VAL A 49 -10.19 16.39 1.91
C VAL A 49 -10.45 17.49 2.93
N PHE A 50 -9.70 17.52 4.03
CA PHE A 50 -9.86 18.54 5.07
C PHE A 50 -9.71 19.95 4.49
N ILE A 51 -8.68 20.19 3.68
CA ILE A 51 -8.47 21.47 3.00
C ILE A 51 -9.65 21.80 2.08
N CYS A 52 -10.14 20.85 1.28
CA CYS A 52 -11.31 21.08 0.42
C CYS A 52 -12.54 21.45 1.23
N LEU A 53 -12.84 20.74 2.31
CA LEU A 53 -14.00 21.02 3.17
C LEU A 53 -13.92 22.44 3.75
N VAL A 54 -12.75 22.86 4.20
CA VAL A 54 -12.52 24.22 4.70
C VAL A 54 -12.67 25.26 3.57
N LEU A 55 -12.06 25.03 2.41
CA LEU A 55 -12.12 25.94 1.26
C LEU A 55 -13.54 26.16 0.74
N TYR A 56 -14.34 25.10 0.68
CA TYR A 56 -15.73 25.15 0.20
C TYR A 56 -16.75 25.41 1.32
N ARG A 57 -16.29 25.71 2.55
CA ARG A 57 -17.12 25.99 3.72
C ARG A 57 -18.14 24.88 4.02
N GLU A 58 -17.72 23.64 3.84
CA GLU A 58 -18.51 22.45 4.15
C GLU A 58 -18.24 21.98 5.59
N SER A 59 -19.21 21.29 6.19
CA SER A 59 -19.03 20.77 7.55
C SER A 59 -17.99 19.65 7.57
N VAL A 60 -16.86 19.89 8.26
CA VAL A 60 -15.81 18.88 8.46
C VAL A 60 -16.35 17.70 9.26
N SER A 61 -16.93 17.97 10.43
CA SER A 61 -17.46 16.92 11.31
C SER A 61 -18.59 16.12 10.66
N GLY A 62 -19.50 16.79 9.94
CA GLY A 62 -20.59 16.14 9.21
C GLY A 62 -20.08 15.20 8.12
N SER A 63 -19.09 15.66 7.34
CA SER A 63 -18.51 14.87 6.25
C SER A 63 -17.73 13.67 6.76
N PHE A 64 -16.87 13.84 7.77
CA PHE A 64 -16.12 12.72 8.35
C PHE A 64 -17.04 11.68 9.01
N ARG A 65 -18.11 12.11 9.70
CA ARG A 65 -19.13 11.19 10.24
C ARG A 65 -19.80 10.38 9.13
N LYS A 66 -20.05 11.00 7.98
CA LYS A 66 -20.63 10.33 6.80
C LYS A 66 -19.66 9.30 6.22
N PHE A 67 -18.38 9.66 6.05
CA PHE A 67 -17.36 8.77 5.46
C PHE A 67 -16.99 7.60 6.37
N LEU A 68 -16.98 7.80 7.69
CA LEU A 68 -16.64 6.78 8.68
C LEU A 68 -17.85 5.95 9.15
N ARG A 69 -18.98 6.02 8.45
CA ARG A 69 -20.19 5.32 8.88
C ARG A 69 -20.05 3.81 8.68
N LEU A 70 -19.74 3.10 9.76
CA LEU A 70 -19.65 1.64 9.76
C LEU A 70 -21.05 1.01 9.80
N SER A 71 -21.34 0.15 8.83
CA SER A 71 -22.49 -0.74 8.86
C SER A 71 -22.06 -2.16 9.20
N ARG A 72 -22.96 -2.97 9.77
CA ARG A 72 -22.67 -4.40 10.04
C ARG A 72 -22.17 -5.12 8.78
N ARG A 73 -22.76 -4.83 7.62
CA ARG A 73 -22.34 -5.39 6.33
C ARG A 73 -20.91 -4.96 5.97
N ALA A 74 -20.56 -3.69 6.18
CA ALA A 74 -19.22 -3.19 5.91
C ALA A 74 -18.18 -3.87 6.81
N VAL A 75 -18.46 -4.06 8.10
CA VAL A 75 -17.56 -4.77 9.02
C VAL A 75 -17.36 -6.24 8.61
N VAL A 76 -18.43 -6.93 8.22
CA VAL A 76 -18.33 -8.31 7.74
C VAL A 76 -17.49 -8.38 6.46
N LEU A 77 -17.78 -7.53 5.46
CA LEU A 77 -17.01 -7.50 4.21
C LEU A 77 -15.53 -7.13 4.44
N TYR A 78 -15.27 -6.22 5.38
CA TYR A 78 -13.93 -5.84 5.78
C TYR A 78 -13.13 -7.03 6.36
N LEU A 79 -13.74 -7.82 7.26
CA LEU A 79 -13.09 -9.00 7.83
C LEU A 79 -12.94 -10.14 6.81
N LEU A 80 -13.87 -10.25 5.86
CA LEU A 80 -13.80 -11.26 4.80
C LEU A 80 -12.80 -10.91 3.69
N ALA A 81 -12.51 -9.62 3.46
CA ALA A 81 -11.69 -9.19 2.33
C ALA A 81 -10.27 -9.80 2.33
N PRO A 82 -9.52 -9.83 3.44
CA PRO A 82 -8.22 -10.51 3.47
C PRO A 82 -8.33 -12.01 3.24
N LEU A 83 -9.40 -12.67 3.70
CA LEU A 83 -9.59 -14.12 3.50
C LEU A 83 -9.69 -14.48 2.01
N MET A 84 -10.21 -13.57 1.17
CA MET A 84 -10.21 -13.76 -0.28
C MET A 84 -8.78 -13.85 -0.83
N ALA A 85 -7.84 -13.03 -0.33
CA ALA A 85 -6.44 -13.12 -0.71
C ALA A 85 -5.80 -14.43 -0.26
N TYR A 86 -6.12 -14.93 0.95
CA TYR A 86 -5.70 -16.27 1.39
C TYR A 86 -6.29 -17.39 0.52
N GLY A 87 -7.55 -17.25 0.10
CA GLY A 87 -8.18 -18.20 -0.81
C GLY A 87 -7.48 -18.28 -2.17
N VAL A 88 -7.14 -17.12 -2.75
CA VAL A 88 -6.37 -17.06 -4.01
C VAL A 88 -4.95 -17.59 -3.82
N LEU A 89 -4.29 -17.26 -2.71
CA LEU A 89 -2.97 -17.81 -2.38
C LEU A 89 -3.03 -19.33 -2.24
N GLY A 90 -4.02 -19.86 -1.51
CA GLY A 90 -4.23 -21.30 -1.36
C GLY A 90 -4.45 -22.00 -2.71
N LEU A 91 -5.27 -21.41 -3.58
CA LEU A 91 -5.48 -21.90 -4.94
C LEU A 91 -4.16 -21.92 -5.74
N TYR A 92 -3.38 -20.84 -5.67
CA TYR A 92 -2.05 -20.77 -6.29
C TYR A 92 -1.15 -21.90 -5.79
N VAL A 93 -1.06 -22.11 -4.47
CA VAL A 93 -0.22 -23.17 -3.88
C VAL A 93 -0.67 -24.55 -4.36
N VAL A 94 -1.98 -24.84 -4.35
CA VAL A 94 -2.54 -26.13 -4.81
C VAL A 94 -2.21 -26.40 -6.29
N LEU A 95 -2.25 -25.38 -7.15
CA LEU A 95 -1.92 -25.53 -8.57
C LEU A 95 -0.41 -25.62 -8.82
N ALA A 96 0.40 -24.89 -8.07
CA ALA A 96 1.83 -24.79 -8.27
C ALA A 96 2.62 -25.97 -7.67
N LEU A 97 2.15 -26.57 -6.57
CA LEU A 97 2.83 -27.69 -5.89
C LEU A 97 3.03 -28.91 -6.79
N PRO A 98 2.00 -29.45 -7.49
CA PRO A 98 2.19 -30.61 -8.38
C PRO A 98 3.13 -30.32 -9.57
N MET A 99 3.25 -29.06 -9.96
CA MET A 99 4.10 -28.61 -11.05
C MET A 99 5.54 -28.30 -10.60
N GLY A 100 5.83 -28.40 -9.29
CA GLY A 100 7.13 -28.01 -8.73
C GLY A 100 7.42 -26.51 -8.84
N LEU A 101 6.40 -25.67 -9.04
CA LEU A 101 6.52 -24.22 -9.25
C LEU A 101 6.39 -23.42 -7.95
N PHE A 102 5.95 -24.05 -6.86
CA PHE A 102 5.85 -23.40 -5.56
C PHE A 102 7.19 -23.48 -4.83
N ASP A 103 7.80 -22.32 -4.59
CA ASP A 103 9.01 -22.21 -3.79
C ASP A 103 8.85 -21.16 -2.68
N PHE A 104 8.77 -21.64 -1.44
CA PHE A 104 8.76 -20.78 -0.25
C PHE A 104 10.16 -20.60 0.36
N SER A 105 11.15 -21.36 -0.11
CA SER A 105 12.52 -21.32 0.41
C SER A 105 13.17 -19.96 0.16
N ALA A 106 12.89 -19.31 -0.98
CA ALA A 106 13.37 -17.96 -1.26
C ALA A 106 12.92 -16.93 -0.20
N TYR A 107 11.69 -17.04 0.30
CA TYR A 107 11.20 -16.15 1.36
C TYR A 107 11.81 -16.50 2.72
N VAL A 108 11.97 -17.79 3.03
CA VAL A 108 12.71 -18.24 4.21
C VAL A 108 14.14 -17.71 4.18
N GLU A 109 14.82 -17.74 3.04
CA GLU A 109 16.20 -17.31 2.89
C GLU A 109 16.37 -15.81 3.13
N ILE A 110 15.42 -14.98 2.68
CA ILE A 110 15.41 -13.54 2.97
C ILE A 110 15.37 -13.27 4.49
N ILE A 111 14.59 -14.07 5.23
CA ILE A 111 14.52 -13.97 6.69
C ILE A 111 15.80 -14.52 7.32
N ALA A 112 16.32 -15.64 6.81
CA ALA A 112 17.57 -16.24 7.27
C ALA A 112 18.73 -15.25 7.14
N ASP A 113 18.87 -14.58 5.99
CA ASP A 113 19.88 -13.54 5.77
C ASP A 113 19.78 -12.39 6.77
N SER A 114 18.56 -12.01 7.15
CA SER A 114 18.34 -10.97 8.15
C SER A 114 18.76 -11.47 9.54
N LEU A 115 18.46 -12.72 9.87
CA LEU A 115 18.86 -13.35 11.13
C LEU A 115 20.38 -13.56 11.22
N ARG A 116 21.07 -13.97 10.15
CA ARG A 116 22.54 -14.12 10.12
C ARG A 116 23.25 -12.81 10.45
N LYS A 117 22.71 -11.68 9.98
CA LYS A 117 23.24 -10.33 10.26
C LYS A 117 23.05 -9.90 11.71
N LEU A 118 21.97 -10.36 12.35
CA LEU A 118 21.62 -9.99 13.73
C LEU A 118 22.25 -10.94 14.76
N PHE A 119 22.42 -12.22 14.41
CA PHE A 119 22.86 -13.28 15.32
C PHE A 119 24.00 -14.08 14.71
N THR A 120 25.23 -13.60 14.90
CA THR A 120 26.45 -14.19 14.32
C THR A 120 26.94 -15.46 15.01
N SER A 121 26.41 -15.78 16.20
CA SER A 121 26.82 -16.92 17.02
C SER A 121 25.91 -18.15 16.89
N MET A 122 24.83 -18.06 16.11
CA MET A 122 23.90 -19.18 15.90
C MET A 122 24.43 -20.15 14.86
N SER A 123 24.15 -21.45 15.04
CA SER A 123 24.47 -22.42 13.99
C SER A 123 23.55 -22.23 12.79
N GLU A 124 24.03 -22.63 11.60
CA GLU A 124 23.27 -22.51 10.36
C GLU A 124 21.92 -23.22 10.43
N GLU A 125 21.89 -24.40 11.05
CA GLU A 125 20.65 -25.16 11.25
C GLU A 125 19.63 -24.39 12.11
N GLN A 126 20.09 -23.71 13.17
CA GLN A 126 19.22 -22.92 14.03
C GLN A 126 18.65 -21.71 13.28
N VAL A 127 19.48 -21.03 12.49
CA VAL A 127 19.06 -19.88 11.68
C VAL A 127 17.95 -20.29 10.71
N ILE A 128 18.16 -21.34 9.92
CA ILE A 128 17.17 -21.82 8.94
C ILE A 128 15.88 -22.26 9.64
N ARG A 129 15.98 -22.96 10.77
CA ARG A 129 14.81 -23.39 11.55
C ARG A 129 13.97 -22.19 12.02
N ILE A 130 14.61 -21.17 12.61
CA ILE A 130 13.91 -19.97 13.08
C ILE A 130 13.35 -19.16 11.91
N ALA A 131 14.11 -19.03 10.82
CA ALA A 131 13.65 -18.34 9.61
C ALA A 131 12.39 -19.00 9.04
N THR A 132 12.38 -20.33 8.97
CA THR A 132 11.23 -21.12 8.50
C THR A 132 10.01 -20.90 9.38
N ILE A 133 10.16 -21.03 10.70
CA ILE A 133 9.07 -20.78 11.66
C ILE A 133 8.55 -19.34 11.53
N SER A 134 9.46 -18.37 11.42
CA SER A 134 9.12 -16.96 11.28
C SER A 134 8.38 -16.68 9.97
N ALA A 135 8.77 -17.32 8.87
CA ALA A 135 8.14 -17.17 7.56
C ALA A 135 6.67 -17.61 7.61
N TYR A 136 6.39 -18.82 8.10
CA TYR A 136 5.02 -19.31 8.24
C TYR A 136 4.21 -18.52 9.26
N THR A 137 4.85 -18.10 10.36
CA THR A 137 4.21 -17.25 11.37
C THR A 137 3.80 -15.91 10.77
N GLN A 138 4.64 -15.28 9.95
CA GLN A 138 4.29 -14.04 9.24
C GLN A 138 3.08 -14.22 8.32
N VAL A 139 2.94 -15.36 7.64
CA VAL A 139 1.74 -15.65 6.83
C VAL A 139 0.48 -15.68 7.71
N VAL A 140 0.54 -16.21 8.92
CA VAL A 140 -0.61 -16.20 9.86
C VAL A 140 -0.89 -14.80 10.37
N PHE A 141 0.14 -14.07 10.81
CA PHE A 141 0.00 -12.72 11.35
C PHE A 141 -0.33 -11.66 10.28
N ALA A 142 -0.13 -11.95 9.00
CA ALA A 142 -0.47 -11.04 7.91
C ALA A 142 -1.97 -10.69 7.90
N TYR A 143 -2.86 -11.60 8.29
CA TYR A 143 -4.28 -11.32 8.45
C TYR A 143 -4.52 -10.27 9.53
N LEU A 144 -3.90 -10.45 10.70
CA LEU A 144 -4.01 -9.50 11.81
C LEU A 144 -3.46 -8.13 11.40
N ALA A 145 -2.31 -8.10 10.73
CA ALA A 145 -1.73 -6.86 10.20
C ALA A 145 -2.66 -6.18 9.17
N ALA A 146 -3.29 -6.96 8.29
CA ALA A 146 -4.24 -6.47 7.29
C ALA A 146 -5.45 -5.78 7.94
N VAL A 147 -6.05 -6.41 8.96
CA VAL A 147 -7.26 -5.88 9.64
C VAL A 147 -6.96 -4.89 10.76
N THR A 148 -5.70 -4.49 10.96
CA THR A 148 -5.31 -3.52 11.99
C THR A 148 -4.48 -2.38 11.41
N ILE A 149 -3.16 -2.49 11.45
CA ILE A 149 -2.24 -1.40 11.08
C ILE A 149 -2.37 -1.04 9.61
N ASN A 150 -2.52 -2.02 8.71
CA ASN A 150 -2.65 -1.74 7.28
C ASN A 150 -4.00 -1.08 6.97
N ALA A 151 -5.07 -1.46 7.68
CA ALA A 151 -6.35 -0.80 7.56
C ALA A 151 -6.31 0.65 8.03
N PHE A 152 -5.57 0.95 9.10
CA PHE A 152 -5.38 2.33 9.56
C PHE A 152 -4.60 3.17 8.55
N PHE A 153 -3.59 2.59 7.91
CA PHE A 153 -2.86 3.22 6.81
C PHE A 153 -3.79 3.49 5.62
N ALA A 154 -4.49 2.44 5.15
CA ALA A 154 -5.41 2.53 4.03
C ALA A 154 -6.57 3.50 4.29
N LEU A 155 -7.03 3.63 5.54
CA LEU A 155 -8.11 4.55 5.90
C LEU A 155 -7.83 6.00 5.46
N GLY A 156 -6.57 6.44 5.58
CA GLY A 156 -6.14 7.78 5.15
C GLY A 156 -6.39 8.03 3.66
N GLU A 157 -6.16 7.03 2.82
CA GLU A 157 -6.47 7.09 1.39
C GLU A 157 -7.98 6.94 1.13
N GLU A 158 -8.62 5.98 1.80
CA GLU A 158 -10.03 5.63 1.57
C GLU A 158 -10.98 6.80 1.85
N ILE A 159 -10.72 7.59 2.89
CA ILE A 159 -11.50 8.82 3.20
C ILE A 159 -11.55 9.76 1.99
N GLY A 160 -10.46 9.87 1.24
CA GLY A 160 -10.40 10.72 0.05
C GLY A 160 -11.03 10.08 -1.18
N TRP A 161 -10.54 8.90 -1.57
CA TRP A 161 -10.93 8.29 -2.85
C TRP A 161 -12.35 7.71 -2.84
N ARG A 162 -12.71 6.98 -1.78
CA ARG A 162 -13.98 6.25 -1.67
C ARG A 162 -14.98 6.97 -0.74
N GLY A 163 -14.51 7.93 0.05
CA GLY A 163 -15.33 8.86 0.81
C GLY A 163 -15.65 10.13 0.01
N TYR A 164 -14.73 11.10 0.00
CA TYR A 164 -14.96 12.44 -0.53
C TYR A 164 -15.19 12.47 -2.05
N LEU A 165 -14.28 11.90 -2.85
CA LEU A 165 -14.40 11.88 -4.31
C LEU A 165 -15.66 11.12 -4.75
N TYR A 166 -15.93 9.98 -4.13
CA TYR A 166 -17.10 9.17 -4.46
C TYR A 166 -18.43 9.87 -4.07
N ASP A 167 -18.44 10.68 -3.01
CA ASP A 167 -19.56 11.57 -2.67
C ASP A 167 -19.80 12.61 -3.77
N LEU A 168 -18.75 13.26 -4.25
CA LEU A 168 -18.84 14.24 -5.35
C LEU A 168 -19.35 13.61 -6.67
N LEU A 169 -19.12 12.31 -6.85
CA LEU A 169 -19.64 11.51 -7.96
C LEU A 169 -21.06 10.97 -7.71
N GLY A 170 -21.66 11.27 -6.54
CA GLY A 170 -23.04 10.98 -6.19
C GLY A 170 -23.30 9.64 -5.52
N TYR A 171 -22.28 8.97 -4.95
CA TYR A 171 -22.40 7.66 -4.28
C TYR A 171 -23.04 6.54 -5.12
N ASN A 172 -23.06 6.68 -6.44
CA ASN A 172 -23.67 5.68 -7.32
C ASN A 172 -22.65 4.59 -7.70
N PRO A 173 -22.88 3.30 -7.38
CA PRO A 173 -22.03 2.17 -7.76
C PRO A 173 -22.17 1.85 -9.25
N SER A 174 -21.71 2.79 -10.07
CA SER A 174 -21.67 2.67 -11.52
C SER A 174 -20.24 2.36 -11.97
N LEU A 175 -20.11 1.58 -13.04
CA LEU A 175 -18.82 1.29 -13.68
C LEU A 175 -18.02 2.57 -13.96
N ARG A 176 -18.72 3.63 -14.40
CA ARG A 176 -18.13 4.95 -14.62
C ARG A 176 -17.43 5.49 -13.38
N ASN A 177 -18.11 5.51 -12.23
CA ASN A 177 -17.54 6.05 -11.00
C ASN A 177 -16.37 5.18 -10.51
N THR A 178 -16.49 3.86 -10.61
CA THR A 178 -15.41 2.93 -10.29
C THR A 178 -14.16 3.17 -11.15
N VAL A 179 -14.33 3.36 -12.46
CA VAL A 179 -13.23 3.65 -13.39
C VAL A 179 -12.61 5.01 -13.08
N ILE A 180 -13.41 6.05 -12.83
CA ILE A 180 -12.89 7.39 -12.49
C ILE A 180 -12.03 7.33 -11.22
N VAL A 181 -12.57 6.75 -10.14
CA VAL A 181 -11.83 6.61 -8.87
C VAL A 181 -10.58 5.75 -9.07
N GLY A 182 -10.69 4.63 -9.79
CA GLY A 182 -9.58 3.72 -10.06
C GLY A 182 -8.45 4.37 -10.86
N VAL A 183 -8.77 5.12 -11.91
CA VAL A 183 -7.77 5.84 -12.74
C VAL A 183 -7.09 6.95 -11.93
N LEU A 184 -7.86 7.77 -11.20
CA LEU A 184 -7.30 8.85 -10.39
C LEU A 184 -6.44 8.33 -9.23
N TRP A 185 -6.86 7.23 -8.60
CA TRP A 185 -6.08 6.55 -7.57
C TRP A 185 -4.80 5.91 -8.16
N GLY A 186 -4.90 5.22 -9.30
CA GLY A 186 -3.75 4.58 -9.94
C GLY A 186 -2.70 5.58 -10.43
N LEU A 187 -3.14 6.68 -11.06
CA LEU A 187 -2.25 7.76 -11.50
C LEU A 187 -1.58 8.48 -10.33
N TRP A 188 -2.21 8.53 -9.15
CA TRP A 188 -1.61 9.12 -7.95
C TRP A 188 -0.40 8.33 -7.44
N HIS A 189 -0.32 7.03 -7.74
CA HIS A 189 0.85 6.18 -7.42
C HIS A 189 1.97 6.27 -8.45
N ALA A 190 1.74 6.86 -9.62
CA ALA A 190 2.75 6.91 -10.68
C ALA A 190 4.03 7.68 -10.26
N PRO A 191 3.96 8.87 -9.62
CA PRO A 191 5.16 9.59 -9.21
C PRO A 191 6.03 8.81 -8.23
N SER A 192 5.44 8.21 -7.19
CA SER A 192 6.20 7.44 -6.20
C SER A 192 6.85 6.20 -6.81
N THR A 193 6.16 5.52 -7.73
CA THR A 193 6.71 4.36 -8.44
C THR A 193 7.95 4.74 -9.26
N ILE A 194 7.89 5.86 -9.98
CA ILE A 194 9.03 6.36 -10.77
C ILE A 194 10.17 6.79 -9.85
N LEU A 195 9.88 7.56 -8.79
CA LEU A 195 10.89 8.09 -7.89
C LEU A 195 11.59 7.01 -7.06
N LEU A 196 10.84 6.01 -6.57
CA LEU A 196 11.42 4.83 -5.92
C LEU A 196 12.26 4.00 -6.91
N GLY A 197 11.80 3.83 -8.15
CA GLY A 197 12.56 3.18 -9.20
C GLY A 197 13.90 3.88 -9.50
N LEU A 198 13.91 5.22 -9.53
CA LEU A 198 15.13 6.02 -9.71
C LEU A 198 16.08 5.90 -8.51
N ARG A 199 15.56 5.90 -7.28
CA ARG A 199 16.37 5.69 -6.07
C ARG A 199 17.02 4.32 -6.06
N LEU A 200 16.27 3.27 -6.41
CA LEU A 200 16.77 1.89 -6.49
C LEU A 200 17.82 1.73 -7.60
N ARG A 201 17.65 2.41 -8.74
CA ARG A 201 18.65 2.43 -9.81
C ARG A 201 19.98 3.06 -9.38
N ASN A 202 19.91 4.08 -8.52
CA ASN A 202 21.09 4.78 -8.01
C ASN A 202 21.72 4.13 -6.78
N SER A 203 20.99 3.26 -6.04
CA SER A 203 21.57 2.45 -4.96
C SER A 203 22.43 1.31 -5.51
N ASP A 204 23.57 1.03 -4.86
CA ASP A 204 24.59 0.07 -5.30
C ASP A 204 24.09 -1.38 -5.45
N THR A 205 22.90 -1.70 -4.96
CA THR A 205 22.20 -2.99 -5.15
C THR A 205 21.96 -3.36 -6.61
N LEU A 206 21.64 -2.39 -7.48
CA LEU A 206 21.47 -2.66 -8.93
C LEU A 206 22.81 -2.75 -9.66
N LYS A 207 23.86 -2.10 -9.15
CA LYS A 207 25.24 -2.30 -9.63
C LYS A 207 25.76 -3.68 -9.24
N MET A 208 25.45 -4.16 -8.04
CA MET A 208 25.83 -5.48 -7.53
C MET A 208 25.11 -6.62 -8.27
N LEU A 209 23.81 -6.49 -8.56
CA LEU A 209 23.07 -7.45 -9.38
C LEU A 209 23.54 -7.48 -10.84
N ARG A 210 23.95 -6.33 -11.41
CA ARG A 210 24.60 -6.29 -12.73
C ARG A 210 26.01 -6.91 -12.69
N PHE A 211 26.78 -6.65 -11.63
CA PHE A 211 28.10 -7.23 -11.41
C PHE A 211 28.06 -8.75 -11.27
N MET A 212 27.09 -9.30 -10.53
CA MET A 212 26.88 -10.75 -10.44
C MET A 212 26.48 -11.36 -11.78
N ARG A 213 25.61 -10.69 -12.54
CA ARG A 213 25.20 -11.15 -13.87
C ARG A 213 26.33 -11.15 -14.90
N THR A 214 27.33 -10.27 -14.76
CA THR A 214 28.50 -10.24 -15.64
C THR A 214 29.62 -11.20 -15.25
N HIS A 215 29.59 -11.77 -14.03
CA HIS A 215 30.61 -12.72 -13.54
C HIS A 215 30.10 -14.16 -13.37
N SER A 216 28.87 -14.47 -13.81
CA SER A 216 28.36 -15.85 -13.88
C SER A 216 28.69 -16.57 -15.20
N TYR A 217 29.54 -15.98 -16.05
CA TYR A 217 30.02 -16.54 -17.32
C TYR A 217 31.53 -16.38 -17.47
N THR A 218 32.28 -16.84 -16.48
CA THR A 218 33.72 -17.19 -16.55
C THR A 218 33.97 -18.26 -15.51
#